data_AF-A0A924W3V9-F1
#
_entry.id   AF-A0A924W3V9-F1
#
_cell.length_a   1.000
_cell.length_b   1.000
_cell.length_c   1.000
_cell.angle_alpha   90.00
_cell.angle_beta   90.00
_cell.angle_gamma   90.00
#
_symmetry.space_group_name_H-M   'P 1'
#
loop_
_entity.id
_entity.type
_entity.pdbx_description
1 polymer ?
#
loop_
_entity_poly.entity_id
_entity_poly.type
_entity_poly.pdbx_seq_one_letter_code
_entity_poly.pdbx_strand_id
1 'polypeptide(L)'
;MKILSILQALTLAAFAFAFAFAPPASAQSRDRGAADCSGLTEFEFQTMAEELFTRIYTDPAFIEGTTAARPSVVIGDLANDSHSYRLEADVMVNALRNVIIRSQAVRLFAPGADYPDLTLAAQLTSTYIRNNGGARDASYTLNITLTKLNGEYLGAWSVQRSC
;
A
#
# COMPACT_ATOMS: atom_id res chain seq x y z
N MET A 1 -55.98 -15.37 -51.43
CA MET A 1 -56.93 -15.22 -50.31
C MET A 1 -56.25 -14.30 -49.30
N LYS A 2 -56.41 -12.97 -49.33
CA LYS A 2 -57.56 -12.15 -48.89
C LYS A 2 -58.06 -12.51 -47.49
N ILE A 3 -58.22 -11.47 -46.65
CA ILE A 3 -58.87 -11.34 -45.31
C ILE A 3 -57.81 -11.14 -44.20
N LEU A 4 -57.76 -10.07 -43.41
CA LEU A 4 -58.73 -9.01 -43.12
C LEU A 4 -58.01 -7.75 -42.56
N SER A 5 -58.52 -6.59 -42.93
CA SER A 5 -58.20 -5.26 -42.39
C SER A 5 -58.99 -4.98 -41.11
N ILE A 6 -58.34 -4.49 -40.04
CA ILE A 6 -58.92 -3.81 -38.86
C ILE A 6 -57.76 -2.99 -38.26
N LEU A 7 -57.81 -1.76 -37.78
CA LEU A 7 -58.69 -0.59 -37.83
C LEU A 7 -57.88 0.49 -37.08
N GLN A 8 -58.10 1.75 -37.44
CA GLN A 8 -57.43 2.95 -36.92
C GLN A 8 -57.49 3.12 -35.39
N ALA A 9 -56.42 3.69 -34.81
CA ALA A 9 -56.44 4.76 -33.79
C ALA A 9 -54.96 5.12 -33.49
N LEU A 10 -54.41 6.26 -33.92
CA LEU A 10 -54.56 7.57 -33.28
C LEU A 10 -54.20 7.51 -31.79
N THR A 11 -52.98 7.91 -31.40
CA THR A 11 -52.71 9.02 -30.46
C THR A 11 -51.24 9.09 -30.02
N LEU A 12 -50.82 10.34 -29.85
CA LEU A 12 -49.53 10.83 -29.35
C LEU A 12 -49.08 10.17 -28.04
N ALA A 13 -47.78 9.95 -27.90
CA ALA A 13 -47.03 10.38 -26.70
C ALA A 13 -45.53 10.34 -26.98
N ALA A 14 -44.94 11.52 -27.21
CA ALA A 14 -43.51 11.72 -27.09
C ALA A 14 -43.13 11.54 -25.61
N PHE A 15 -42.49 10.43 -25.27
CA PHE A 15 -41.86 10.26 -23.96
C PHE A 15 -40.44 10.79 -24.04
N ALA A 16 -40.28 12.06 -23.67
CA ALA A 16 -38.98 12.61 -23.32
C ALA A 16 -38.48 11.88 -22.06
N PHE A 17 -37.44 11.06 -22.22
CA PHE A 17 -36.74 10.45 -21.10
C PHE A 17 -35.93 11.54 -20.40
N ALA A 18 -36.54 12.15 -19.39
CA ALA A 18 -35.85 13.06 -18.49
C ALA A 18 -34.71 12.29 -17.80
N PHE A 19 -33.54 12.91 -17.83
CA PHE A 19 -32.31 12.50 -17.18
C PHE A 19 -32.58 11.90 -15.80
N ALA A 20 -32.07 10.69 -15.58
CA ALA A 20 -31.92 10.12 -14.25
C ALA A 20 -31.05 11.08 -13.42
N PHE A 21 -31.69 11.77 -12.47
CA PHE A 21 -31.01 12.49 -11.41
C PHE A 21 -30.39 11.43 -10.50
N ALA A 22 -29.17 11.00 -10.82
CA ALA A 22 -28.35 10.25 -9.89
C ALA A 22 -28.15 11.14 -8.65
N PRO A 23 -28.44 10.65 -7.42
CA PRO A 23 -28.08 11.41 -6.24
C PRO A 23 -26.56 11.64 -6.28
N PRO A 24 -26.06 12.84 -5.93
CA PRO A 24 -24.63 12.96 -5.71
C PRO A 24 -24.28 11.92 -4.65
N ALA A 25 -23.34 11.04 -4.98
CA ALA A 25 -22.66 10.23 -4.00
C ALA A 25 -22.17 11.21 -2.94
N SER A 26 -22.89 11.29 -1.83
CA SER A 26 -22.44 12.02 -0.67
C SER A 26 -21.08 11.42 -0.39
N ALA A 27 -20.06 12.23 -0.60
CA ALA A 27 -18.72 11.96 -0.16
C ALA A 27 -18.88 11.52 1.29
N GLN A 28 -18.76 10.21 1.52
CA GLN A 28 -18.35 9.72 2.82
C GLN A 28 -16.96 10.33 2.98
N SER A 29 -16.93 11.55 3.51
CA SER A 29 -15.81 11.99 4.30
C SER A 29 -15.63 10.86 5.29
N ARG A 30 -14.65 9.99 5.00
CA ARG A 30 -14.04 9.15 6.00
C ARG A 30 -13.60 10.16 7.03
N ASP A 31 -14.44 10.32 8.04
CA ASP A 31 -14.10 10.97 9.28
C ASP A 31 -12.91 10.13 9.75
N ARG A 32 -11.70 10.57 9.38
CA ARG A 32 -10.47 10.11 9.98
C ARG A 32 -10.61 10.64 11.39
N GLY A 33 -11.35 9.89 12.22
CA GLY A 33 -11.55 10.21 13.62
C GLY A 33 -10.20 10.61 14.15
N ALA A 34 -10.13 11.82 14.74
CA ALA A 34 -8.90 12.49 15.15
C ALA A 34 -7.86 11.43 15.54
N ALA A 35 -6.90 11.20 14.64
CA ALA A 35 -5.96 10.11 14.80
C ALA A 35 -5.23 10.40 16.10
N ASP A 36 -5.37 9.51 17.08
CA ASP A 36 -4.57 9.60 18.28
C ASP A 36 -3.12 9.39 17.84
N CYS A 37 -2.38 10.49 17.65
CA CYS A 37 -0.97 10.51 17.26
C CYS A 37 -0.04 9.96 18.36
N SER A 38 -0.54 9.06 19.21
CA SER A 38 0.17 8.47 20.32
C SER A 38 1.19 7.41 19.90
N GLY A 39 1.30 7.08 18.61
CA GLY A 39 2.33 6.19 18.06
C GLY A 39 1.84 5.38 16.87
N LEU A 40 2.74 4.99 15.97
CA LEU A 40 2.44 4.04 14.90
C LEU A 40 2.18 2.66 15.52
N THR A 41 1.02 2.07 15.23
CA THR A 41 0.66 0.71 15.65
C THR A 41 1.25 -0.35 14.72
N GLU A 42 1.32 -1.60 15.17
CA GLU A 42 1.73 -2.74 14.34
C GLU A 42 0.84 -2.88 13.09
N PHE A 43 -0.48 -2.72 13.24
CA PHE A 43 -1.41 -2.81 12.12
C PHE A 43 -1.16 -1.72 11.06
N GLU A 44 -0.90 -0.49 11.50
CA GLU A 44 -0.58 0.61 10.59
C GLU A 44 0.76 0.39 9.88
N PHE A 45 1.77 -0.11 10.60
CA PHE A 45 3.05 -0.50 10.03
C PHE A 45 2.88 -1.61 9.00
N GLN A 46 2.11 -2.65 9.30
CA GLN A 46 1.82 -3.74 8.36
C GLN A 46 1.14 -3.20 7.09
N THR A 47 0.17 -2.29 7.25
CA THR A 47 -0.51 -1.68 6.11
C THR A 47 0.46 -0.84 5.26
N MET A 48 1.38 -0.09 5.89
CA MET A 48 2.44 0.62 5.17
C MET A 48 3.35 -0.35 4.41
N ALA A 49 3.77 -1.44 5.04
CA ALA A 49 4.60 -2.45 4.40
C ALA A 49 3.88 -3.10 3.21
N GLU A 50 2.61 -3.48 3.33
CA GLU A 50 1.81 -4.06 2.24
C GLU A 50 1.73 -3.12 1.04
N GLU A 51 1.40 -1.84 1.29
CA GLU A 51 1.38 -0.81 0.25
C GLU A 51 2.74 -0.67 -0.43
N LEU A 52 3.82 -0.63 0.35
CA LEU A 52 5.17 -0.45 -0.16
C LEU A 52 5.63 -1.66 -0.98
N PHE A 53 5.36 -2.88 -0.52
CA PHE A 53 5.71 -4.10 -1.25
C PHE A 53 4.89 -4.27 -2.52
N THR A 54 3.61 -3.91 -2.52
CA THR A 54 2.84 -3.84 -3.76
C THR A 54 3.51 -2.91 -4.76
N ARG A 55 3.93 -1.72 -4.33
CA ARG A 55 4.66 -0.78 -5.19
C ARG A 55 5.97 -1.36 -5.72
N ILE A 56 6.80 -1.94 -4.84
CA ILE A 56 8.07 -2.56 -5.21
C ILE A 56 7.87 -3.64 -6.28
N TYR A 57 6.93 -4.57 -6.08
CA TYR A 57 6.75 -5.69 -7.01
C TYR A 57 6.13 -5.29 -8.34
N THR A 58 5.50 -4.12 -8.41
CA THR A 58 4.99 -3.53 -9.66
C THR A 58 5.97 -2.56 -10.31
N ASP A 59 7.11 -2.25 -9.66
CA ASP A 59 8.08 -1.29 -10.15
C ASP A 59 8.92 -1.90 -11.30
N PRO A 60 9.05 -1.22 -12.45
CA PRO A 60 9.92 -1.68 -13.54
C PRO A 60 11.36 -1.96 -13.10
N ALA A 61 11.91 -1.18 -12.15
CA ALA A 61 13.27 -1.41 -11.64
C ALA A 61 13.39 -2.77 -10.94
N PHE A 62 12.34 -3.22 -10.25
CA PHE A 62 12.31 -4.55 -9.64
C PHE A 62 12.11 -5.64 -10.69
N ILE A 63 11.16 -5.45 -11.61
CA ILE A 63 10.80 -6.43 -12.64
C ILE A 63 11.97 -6.69 -13.60
N GLU A 64 12.63 -5.62 -14.07
CA GLU A 64 13.74 -5.71 -15.01
C GLU A 64 15.06 -6.03 -14.31
N GLY A 65 15.22 -5.58 -13.06
CA GLY A 65 16.43 -5.79 -12.29
C GLY A 65 16.53 -7.17 -11.65
N THR A 66 15.45 -7.98 -11.70
CA THR A 66 15.45 -9.37 -11.22
C THR A 66 15.25 -10.34 -12.40
N THR A 67 16.12 -11.35 -12.49
CA THR A 67 16.09 -12.33 -13.59
C THR A 67 15.24 -13.56 -13.26
N ALA A 68 15.02 -13.83 -11.98
CA ALA A 68 14.23 -14.94 -11.50
C ALA A 68 12.75 -14.55 -11.36
N ALA A 69 11.84 -15.43 -11.77
CA ALA A 69 10.41 -15.23 -11.59
C ALA A 69 9.99 -15.05 -10.11
N ARG A 70 10.79 -15.59 -9.17
CA ARG A 70 10.64 -15.40 -7.71
C ARG A 70 12.03 -15.31 -7.08
N PRO A 71 12.65 -14.12 -7.04
CA PRO A 71 14.01 -13.96 -6.51
C PRO A 71 14.06 -14.35 -5.03
N SER A 72 15.20 -14.86 -4.59
CA SER A 72 15.47 -15.09 -3.17
C SER A 72 15.82 -13.77 -2.48
N VAL A 73 15.16 -13.51 -1.35
CA VAL A 73 15.36 -12.31 -0.53
C VAL A 73 15.71 -12.73 0.89
N VAL A 74 16.70 -12.06 1.46
CA VAL A 74 16.96 -12.07 2.91
C VAL A 74 16.66 -10.68 3.46
N ILE A 75 16.03 -10.63 4.63
CA ILE A 75 15.91 -9.37 5.39
C ILE A 75 17.26 -9.15 6.08
N GLY A 76 17.96 -8.12 5.64
CA GLY A 76 19.19 -7.63 6.25
C GLY A 76 18.88 -6.67 7.38
N ASP A 77 19.54 -5.50 7.35
CA ASP A 77 19.44 -4.53 8.43
C ASP A 77 18.03 -3.93 8.53
N LEU A 78 17.49 -3.94 9.75
CA LEU A 78 16.27 -3.27 10.11
C LEU A 78 16.56 -2.23 11.20
N ALA A 79 16.24 -0.98 10.90
CA ALA A 79 16.39 0.13 11.82
C ALA A 79 15.03 0.76 12.15
N ASN A 80 14.82 1.03 13.43
CA ASN A 80 13.68 1.81 13.91
C ASN A 80 14.20 3.09 14.58
N ASP A 81 14.22 4.17 13.81
CA ASP A 81 14.58 5.51 14.25
C ASP A 81 13.33 6.37 14.44
N SER A 82 12.16 5.74 14.63
CA SER A 82 10.93 6.44 14.99
C SER A 82 10.84 6.64 16.50
N HIS A 83 10.15 7.68 16.93
CA HIS A 83 9.83 7.86 18.35
C HIS A 83 8.57 7.08 18.78
N SER A 84 8.20 6.02 18.05
CA SER A 84 7.08 5.16 18.43
C SER A 84 7.52 4.17 19.50
N TYR A 85 7.07 4.36 20.73
CA TYR A 85 7.31 3.40 21.83
C TYR A 85 6.49 2.11 21.71
N ARG A 86 5.56 2.04 20.75
CA ARG A 86 4.64 0.91 20.56
C ARG A 86 5.10 -0.09 19.53
N LEU A 87 6.16 0.23 18.79
CA LEU A 87 6.62 -0.59 17.70
C LEU A 87 8.09 -0.91 17.93
N GLU A 88 8.37 -2.13 18.37
CA GLU A 88 9.72 -2.63 18.56
C GLU A 88 10.27 -3.20 17.24
N ALA A 89 11.60 -3.26 17.12
CA ALA A 89 12.25 -3.71 15.89
C ALA A 89 11.93 -5.17 15.54
N ASP A 90 11.74 -6.04 16.54
CA ASP A 90 11.36 -7.44 16.37
C ASP A 90 9.93 -7.58 15.81
N VAL A 91 8.99 -6.76 16.30
CA VAL A 91 7.62 -6.67 15.79
C VAL A 91 7.64 -6.24 14.32
N MET A 92 8.46 -5.24 13.98
CA MET A 92 8.63 -4.80 12.59
C MET A 92 9.17 -5.91 11.68
N VAL A 93 10.22 -6.62 12.12
CA VAL A 93 10.78 -7.75 11.36
C VAL A 93 9.70 -8.80 11.12
N ASN A 94 8.94 -9.19 12.14
CA ASN A 94 7.90 -10.20 12.01
C ASN A 94 6.77 -9.76 11.08
N ALA A 95 6.33 -8.50 11.19
CA ALA A 95 5.34 -7.93 10.28
C ALA A 95 5.84 -7.93 8.82
N LEU A 96 7.09 -7.52 8.57
CA LEU A 96 7.69 -7.57 7.21
C LEU A 96 7.77 -9.00 6.67
N ARG A 97 8.23 -9.97 7.47
CA ARG A 97 8.27 -11.39 7.06
C ARG A 97 6.89 -11.86 6.63
N ASN A 98 5.87 -11.56 7.41
CA ASN A 98 4.49 -11.94 7.12
C ASN A 98 3.99 -11.29 5.82
N VAL A 99 4.26 -10.01 5.60
CA VAL A 99 3.88 -9.31 4.36
C VAL A 99 4.59 -9.91 3.15
N ILE A 100 5.89 -10.15 3.24
CA ILE A 100 6.69 -10.75 2.17
C ILE A 100 6.16 -12.16 1.83
N ILE A 101 5.95 -13.01 2.82
CA ILE A 101 5.44 -14.38 2.63
C ILE A 101 4.05 -14.34 1.98
N ARG A 102 3.15 -13.46 2.44
CA ARG A 102 1.80 -13.32 1.88
C ARG A 102 1.80 -12.82 0.45
N SER A 103 2.75 -11.95 0.08
CA SER A 103 2.84 -11.41 -1.27
C SER A 103 3.15 -12.47 -2.34
N GLN A 104 3.81 -13.57 -1.94
CA GLN A 104 4.30 -14.64 -2.82
C GLN A 104 5.22 -14.21 -3.98
N ALA A 105 5.54 -12.92 -4.11
CA ALA A 105 6.37 -12.38 -5.18
C ALA A 105 7.84 -12.83 -5.09
N VAL A 106 8.32 -13.09 -3.88
CA VAL A 106 9.71 -13.50 -3.61
C VAL A 106 9.76 -14.76 -2.74
N ARG A 107 10.96 -15.33 -2.62
CA ARG A 107 11.26 -16.42 -1.69
C ARG A 107 12.05 -15.85 -0.52
N LEU A 108 11.43 -15.80 0.66
CA LEU A 108 12.09 -15.30 1.86
C LEU A 108 12.95 -16.39 2.50
N PHE A 109 14.22 -16.06 2.76
CA PHE A 109 15.15 -16.94 3.47
C PHE A 109 15.54 -16.36 4.83
N ALA A 110 15.98 -17.25 5.73
CA ALA A 110 16.53 -16.85 7.01
C ALA A 110 17.86 -16.09 6.82
N PRO A 111 18.22 -15.18 7.74
CA PRO A 111 19.56 -14.59 7.77
C PRO A 111 20.63 -15.68 7.81
N GLY A 112 21.70 -15.51 7.03
CA GLY A 112 22.78 -16.50 6.90
C GLY A 112 22.52 -17.63 5.91
N ALA A 113 21.42 -17.58 5.15
CA ALA A 113 21.27 -18.46 3.98
C ALA A 113 22.32 -18.13 2.91
N ASP A 114 22.86 -19.17 2.28
CA ASP A 114 23.86 -19.02 1.24
C ASP A 114 23.25 -18.43 -0.05
N TYR A 115 23.87 -17.37 -0.57
CA TYR A 115 23.61 -16.75 -1.88
C TYR A 115 22.15 -16.29 -2.14
N PRO A 116 21.59 -15.35 -1.37
CA PRO A 116 20.35 -14.70 -1.77
C PRO A 116 20.57 -13.81 -3.00
N ASP A 117 19.57 -13.73 -3.89
CA ASP A 117 19.60 -12.84 -5.05
C ASP A 117 19.61 -11.37 -4.59
N LEU A 118 18.84 -11.09 -3.53
CA LEU A 118 18.59 -9.76 -3.01
C LEU A 118 18.70 -9.71 -1.48
N THR A 119 19.18 -8.57 -0.99
CA THR A 119 19.13 -8.17 0.41
C THR A 119 18.16 -7.00 0.55
N LEU A 120 17.25 -7.11 1.53
CA LEU A 120 16.31 -6.08 1.88
C LEU A 120 16.75 -5.37 3.16
N ALA A 121 16.93 -4.06 3.09
CA ALA A 121 17.12 -3.21 4.26
C ALA A 121 15.88 -2.35 4.49
N ALA A 122 15.41 -2.25 5.72
CA ALA A 122 14.23 -1.46 6.08
C ALA A 122 14.54 -0.46 7.18
N GLN A 123 14.06 0.78 7.01
CA GLN A 123 14.24 1.84 8.00
C GLN A 123 12.91 2.56 8.22
N LEU A 124 12.48 2.60 9.48
CA LEU A 124 11.33 3.40 9.90
C LEU A 124 11.83 4.66 10.61
N THR A 125 11.38 5.83 10.15
CA THR A 125 11.70 7.12 10.77
C THR A 125 10.41 7.86 11.13
N SER A 126 10.49 8.82 12.04
CA SER A 126 9.36 9.72 12.30
C SER A 126 9.76 11.17 12.56
N THR A 127 8.86 12.07 12.17
CA THR A 127 8.96 13.52 12.37
C THR A 127 7.76 14.01 13.16
N TYR A 128 7.98 14.80 14.21
CA TYR A 128 6.91 15.42 15.00
C TYR A 128 6.91 16.92 14.81
N ILE A 129 5.74 17.48 14.50
CA ILE A 129 5.51 18.92 14.51
C ILE A 129 4.58 19.23 15.69
N ARG A 130 5.07 20.06 16.61
CA ARG A 130 4.26 20.57 17.71
C ARG A 130 3.61 21.87 17.25
N ASN A 131 2.30 21.84 17.02
CA ASN A 131 1.54 23.05 16.71
C ASN A 131 1.28 23.88 17.97
N ASN A 132 1.17 25.20 17.83
CA ASN A 132 0.99 26.16 18.94
C ASN A 132 -0.26 25.94 19.81
N GLY A 133 -1.18 25.05 19.40
CA GLY A 133 -2.37 24.66 20.15
C GLY A 133 -2.27 23.32 20.90
N GLY A 134 -1.10 22.66 20.93
CA GLY A 134 -0.91 21.38 21.62
C GLY A 134 -1.21 20.13 20.79
N ALA A 135 -1.72 20.28 19.55
CA ALA A 135 -1.81 19.20 18.58
C ALA A 135 -0.39 18.75 18.15
N ARG A 136 -0.16 17.44 18.14
CA ARG A 136 1.06 16.83 17.64
C ARG A 136 0.74 16.20 16.29
N ASP A 137 1.30 16.75 15.23
CA ASP A 137 1.29 16.07 13.93
C ASP A 137 2.51 15.15 13.92
N ALA A 138 2.33 13.88 13.58
CA ALA A 138 3.42 12.92 13.47
C ALA A 138 3.39 12.23 12.10
N SER A 139 4.49 12.37 11.37
CA SER A 139 4.69 11.65 10.12
C SER A 139 5.65 10.50 10.33
N TYR A 140 5.24 9.30 9.94
CA TYR A 140 6.07 8.10 9.92
C TYR A 140 6.43 7.76 8.49
N THR A 141 7.70 7.49 8.22
CA THR A 141 8.19 7.12 6.90
C THR A 141 8.87 5.76 6.97
N LEU A 142 8.32 4.79 6.25
CA LEU A 142 8.96 3.49 6.05
C LEU A 142 9.72 3.53 4.73
N ASN A 143 11.02 3.27 4.80
CA ASN A 143 11.92 3.14 3.66
C ASN A 143 12.32 1.67 3.51
N ILE A 144 12.29 1.16 2.28
CA ILE A 144 12.83 -0.15 1.92
C ILE A 144 13.85 0.05 0.81
N THR A 145 15.03 -0.50 1.00
CA THR A 145 16.09 -0.55 -0.02
C THR A 145 16.33 -2.00 -0.40
N LEU A 146 16.43 -2.26 -1.70
CA LEU A 146 16.83 -3.56 -2.24
C LEU A 146 18.19 -3.46 -2.90
N THR A 147 19.07 -4.38 -2.54
CA THR A 147 20.44 -4.47 -3.06
C THR A 147 20.70 -5.90 -3.51
N LYS A 148 21.35 -6.08 -4.66
CA LYS A 148 21.80 -7.39 -5.13
C LYS A 148 23.01 -7.87 -4.33
N LEU A 149 23.32 -9.16 -4.40
CA LEU A 149 24.45 -9.75 -3.67
C LEU A 149 25.81 -9.12 -4.01
N ASN A 150 25.97 -8.58 -5.23
CA ASN A 150 27.18 -7.86 -5.68
C ASN A 150 27.28 -6.42 -5.15
N GLY A 151 26.32 -5.97 -4.33
CA GLY A 151 26.27 -4.60 -3.80
C GLY A 151 25.59 -3.58 -4.73
N GLU A 152 25.08 -4.01 -5.90
CA GLU A 152 24.34 -3.14 -6.81
C GLU A 152 22.97 -2.78 -6.22
N TYR A 153 22.66 -1.48 -6.16
CA TYR A 153 21.34 -1.00 -5.75
C TYR A 153 20.31 -1.30 -6.83
N LEU A 154 19.25 -2.02 -6.45
CA LEU A 154 18.08 -2.23 -7.30
C LEU A 154 17.14 -1.02 -7.25
N GLY A 155 16.95 -0.48 -6.05
CA GLY A 155 16.09 0.67 -5.82
C GLY A 155 15.84 0.93 -4.34
N ALA A 156 15.24 2.08 -4.07
CA ALA A 156 14.78 2.48 -2.75
C ALA A 156 13.36 3.05 -2.89
N TRP A 157 12.47 2.60 -2.03
CA TRP A 157 11.07 3.02 -2.01
C TRP A 157 10.69 3.48 -0.61
N SER A 158 9.83 4.48 -0.57
CA SER A 158 9.28 4.98 0.69
C SER A 158 7.77 5.10 0.64
N VAL A 159 7.16 4.93 1.81
CA VAL A 159 5.77 5.29 2.07
C VAL A 159 5.70 6.10 3.35
N GLN A 160 4.86 7.13 3.34
CA GLN A 160 4.65 8.00 4.50
C GLN A 160 3.21 7.86 4.98
N ARG A 161 3.05 7.84 6.30
CA ARG A 161 1.76 7.92 6.97
C ARG A 161 1.79 9.05 7.97
N SER A 162 0.93 10.02 7.77
CA SER A 162 0.70 11.11 8.71
C SER A 162 -0.47 10.78 9.61
N CYS A 163 -0.28 11.06 10.89
CA CYS A 163 -1.33 11.49 11.79
C CYS A 163 -1.06 12.98 12.07
#